data_AF-A0A839IT46-F1
#
_entry.id   AF-A0A839IT46-F1
#
_cell.length_a   1.000
_cell.length_b   1.000
_cell.length_c   1.000
_cell.angle_alpha   90.00
_cell.angle_beta   90.00
_cell.angle_gamma   90.00
#
_symmetry.space_group_name_H-M   'P 1'
#
loop_
_entity.id
_entity.type
_entity.pdbx_description
1 polymer ?
#
loop_
_entity_poly.entity_id
_entity_poly.type
_entity_poly.pdbx_seq_one_letter_code
_entity_poly.pdbx_strand_id
1 'polypeptide(L)' 'MSHWNKNGISKKNPVALGLGIGIAIGCGIGAALGNIALGIGIGVSIGAAIGLEQKKKLEKSDDE' A
#
# COMPACT_ATOMS: atom_id res chain seq x y z
N MET A 1 -30.94 -23.66 8.11
CA MET A 1 -30.50 -22.29 8.45
C MET A 1 -29.21 -22.01 7.72
N SER A 2 -29.22 -21.09 6.76
CA SER A 2 -28.11 -20.85 5.83
C SER A 2 -26.96 -20.15 6.56
N HIS A 3 -25.81 -20.82 6.67
CA HIS A 3 -24.57 -20.21 7.14
C HIS A 3 -23.97 -19.37 6.01
N TRP A 4 -24.02 -18.05 6.16
CA TRP A 4 -23.37 -17.10 5.26
C TRP A 4 -21.91 -16.93 5.66
N ASN A 5 -21.01 -17.55 4.90
CA ASN A 5 -19.56 -17.36 5.02
C ASN A 5 -19.16 -16.08 4.27
N LYS A 6 -18.95 -14.98 4.99
CA LYS A 6 -18.56 -13.66 4.46
C LYS A 6 -17.03 -13.43 4.47
N ASN A 7 -16.24 -14.44 4.13
CA ASN A 7 -14.79 -14.32 4.04
C ASN A 7 -14.36 -13.90 2.63
N GLY A 8 -14.67 -12.65 2.27
CA GLY A 8 -14.34 -12.05 0.96
C GLY A 8 -13.37 -10.88 1.01
N ILE A 9 -12.83 -10.50 2.18
CA ILE A 9 -11.75 -9.50 2.27
C ILE A 9 -10.43 -10.26 2.39
N SER A 10 -10.00 -10.74 1.23
CA SER A 10 -8.73 -11.41 0.95
C SER A 10 -7.54 -10.68 1.58
N LYS A 11 -6.60 -11.47 2.14
CA LYS A 11 -5.28 -11.11 2.68
C LYS A 11 -4.94 -9.61 2.63
N LYS A 12 -4.80 -8.98 3.80
CA LYS A 12 -4.23 -7.62 3.93
C LYS A 12 -2.84 -7.64 3.31
N ASN A 13 -2.70 -7.12 2.09
CA ASN A 13 -1.43 -6.98 1.40
C ASN A 13 -0.86 -5.60 1.75
N PRO A 14 -0.02 -5.50 2.79
CA PRO A 14 0.51 -4.21 3.26
C PRO A 14 1.28 -3.47 2.17
N VAL A 15 1.92 -4.23 1.26
CA VAL A 15 2.63 -3.69 0.11
C VAL A 15 1.67 -2.97 -0.85
N ALA A 16 0.54 -3.59 -1.17
CA ALA A 16 -0.45 -3.00 -2.08
C ALA A 16 -1.09 -1.75 -1.45
N LEU A 17 -1.34 -1.78 -0.13
CA LEU A 17 -1.82 -0.62 0.61
C LEU A 17 -0.79 0.53 0.58
N GLY A 18 0.47 0.24 0.89
CA GLY A 18 1.55 1.23 0.87
C GLY A 18 1.74 1.86 -0.51
N LEU A 19 1.77 1.05 -1.56
CA LEU A 19 1.84 1.52 -2.94
C LEU A 19 0.62 2.37 -3.34
N GLY A 20 -0.60 1.95 -2.98
CA GLY A 20 -1.81 2.73 -3.28
C GLY A 20 -1.79 4.12 -2.66
N ILE A 21 -1.42 4.21 -1.37
CA ILE A 21 -1.29 5.48 -0.65
C ILE A 21 -0.16 6.32 -1.26
N GLY A 22 1.00 5.71 -1.49
CA GLY A 22 2.16 6.39 -2.07
C GLY A 22 1.88 6.97 -3.45
N ILE A 23 1.22 6.21 -4.33
CA ILE A 23 0.82 6.68 -5.65
C ILE A 23 -0.20 7.81 -5.55
N ALA A 24 -1.23 7.71 -4.69
CA ALA A 24 -2.23 8.76 -4.54
C ALA A 24 -1.62 10.09 -4.09
N ILE A 25 -0.74 10.05 -3.09
CA ILE A 25 -0.02 11.24 -2.59
C ILE A 25 0.97 11.75 -3.65
N GLY A 26 1.77 10.86 -4.24
CA GLY A 26 2.77 11.20 -5.25
C GLY A 26 2.16 11.84 -6.49
N CYS A 27 1.01 11.34 -6.95
CA CYS A 27 0.29 11.93 -8.09
C CYS A 27 -0.25 13.32 -7.74
N GLY A 28 -0.78 13.51 -6.52
CA GLY A 28 -1.22 14.83 -6.04
C GLY A 28 -0.08 15.85 -5.96
N ILE A 29 1.07 15.44 -5.42
CA ILE A 29 2.28 16.28 -5.36
C ILE A 29 2.82 16.56 -6.77
N GLY A 30 2.91 15.54 -7.63
CA GLY A 30 3.36 15.69 -9.01
C GLY A 30 2.47 16.61 -9.83
N ALA A 31 1.15 16.55 -9.62
CA ALA A 31 0.19 17.44 -10.26
C ALA A 31 0.36 18.88 -9.77
N ALA A 32 0.56 19.09 -8.46
CA ALA A 32 0.81 20.42 -7.89
C ALA A 32 2.13 21.04 -8.37
N LEU A 33 3.16 20.22 -8.60
CA LEU A 33 4.47 20.64 -9.10
C LEU A 33 4.53 20.73 -10.64
N GLY A 34 3.49 20.32 -11.36
CA GLY A 34 3.51 20.20 -12.82
C GLY A 34 4.48 19.13 -13.34
N ASN A 35 4.98 18.26 -12.48
CA ASN A 35 5.92 17.19 -12.82
C ASN A 35 5.47 15.85 -12.22
N ILE A 36 4.64 15.15 -12.99
CA ILE A 36 4.08 13.85 -12.61
C ILE A 36 5.17 12.78 -12.49
N ALA A 37 6.23 12.83 -13.30
CA ALA A 37 7.32 11.87 -13.22
C ALA A 37 8.03 11.93 -11.85
N LEU A 38 8.30 13.15 -11.37
CA LEU A 38 8.88 13.36 -10.05
C LEU A 38 7.92 12.92 -8.93
N GLY A 39 6.64 13.30 -9.05
CA GLY A 39 5.62 12.93 -8.06
C GLY A 39 5.41 11.42 -7.93
N ILE A 40 5.28 10.70 -9.04
CA ILE A 40 5.17 9.23 -9.05
C ILE A 40 6.44 8.59 -8.52
N GLY A 41 7.64 9.07 -8.91
CA GLY A 41 8.91 8.54 -8.42
C GLY A 41 9.02 8.62 -6.89
N ILE A 42 8.69 9.77 -6.30
CA ILE A 42 8.67 9.99 -4.84
C ILE A 42 7.56 9.16 -4.18
N GLY A 43 6.35 9.19 -4.73
CA GLY A 43 5.20 8.48 -4.18
C GLY A 43 5.40 6.96 -4.12
N VAL A 44 5.92 6.38 -5.20
CA VAL A 44 6.20 4.95 -5.29
C VAL A 44 7.32 4.54 -4.34
N SER A 45 8.39 5.33 -4.22
CA SER A 45 9.50 4.99 -3.31
C SER A 45 9.09 5.04 -1.84
N ILE A 46 8.31 6.05 -1.43
CA ILE A 46 7.74 6.12 -0.06
C ILE A 46 6.73 4.99 0.17
N GLY A 47 5.79 4.78 -0.76
CA GLY A 47 4.77 3.76 -0.65
C GLY A 47 5.33 2.34 -0.59
N ALA A 48 6.37 2.06 -1.39
CA ALA A 48 7.08 0.79 -1.37
C ALA A 48 7.84 0.60 -0.05
N ALA A 49 8.55 1.61 0.46
CA ALA A 49 9.26 1.53 1.73
C ALA A 49 8.32 1.16 2.89
N ILE A 50 7.20 1.88 3.02
CA ILE A 50 6.17 1.64 4.04
C ILE A 50 5.53 0.26 3.86
N GLY A 51 5.23 -0.12 2.62
CA GLY A 51 4.61 -1.40 2.30
C GLY A 51 5.50 -2.60 2.62
N LEU A 52 6.80 -2.51 2.30
CA LEU A 52 7.80 -3.55 2.56
C LEU A 52 8.09 -3.68 4.06
N GLU A 53 8.18 -2.57 4.79
CA GLU A 53 8.40 -2.58 6.23
C GLU A 53 7.22 -3.22 6.98
N GLN A 54 5.99 -2.89 6.58
CA GLN A 54 4.79 -3.53 7.13
C GLN A 54 4.69 -5.01 6.75
N LYS A 55 5.09 -5.40 5.53
CA LYS A 55 5.17 -6.81 5.14
C LYS A 55 6.10 -7.59 6.07
N LYS A 56 7.30 -7.05 6.32
CA LYS A 56 8.27 -7.66 7.23
C LYS A 56 7.73 -7.79 8.66
N LYS A 57 6.94 -6.81 9.10
CA LYS A 57 6.31 -6.81 10.44
C LYS A 57 5.17 -7.83 10.55
N LEU A 58 4.39 -8.01 9.48
CA LEU A 58 3.31 -9.01 9.42
C LEU A 58 3.85 -10.44 9.36
N GLU A 59 4.90 -10.68 8.57
CA GLU A 59 5.59 -11.99 8.52
C GLU A 59 6.18 -12.42 9.88
N LYS A 60 6.43 -11.46 10.79
CA LYS A 60 7.00 -11.73 12.12
C LYS A 60 5.92 -11.96 13.19
N SER A 61 4.65 -11.76 12.87
CA SER A 61 3.53 -11.90 13.82
C SER A 61 2.66 -13.14 13.59
N ASP A 62 2.86 -13.86 12.48
CA ASP A 62 2.19 -15.16 12.22
C ASP A 62 3.01 -16.36 12.74
N ASP A 63 4.19 -16.14 13.32
CA ASP A 63 5.12 -17.17 13.82
C ASP A 63 5.26 -17.19 15.37
N GLU A 64 4.37 -16.52 16.12
CA GLU A 64 4.30 -16.57 17.60
C GLU A 64 2.96 -17.16 18.10
#